data_AF-A0A2G6E8W7-F1
#
_entry.id   AF-A0A2G6E8W7-F1
#
_cell.length_a   1.000
_cell.length_b   1.000
_cell.length_c   1.000
_cell.angle_alpha   90.00
_cell.angle_beta   90.00
_cell.angle_gamma   90.00
#
_symmetry.space_group_name_H-M   'P 1'
#
loop_
_entity.id
_entity.type
_entity.pdbx_description
1 polymer ?
#
loop_
_entity_poly.entity_id
_entity_poly.type
_entity_poly.pdbx_seq_one_letter_code
_entity_poly.pdbx_strand_id
1 'polypeptide(L)'
;MNCDAYRILISAYIDGELSDSDAQHLKAHLTSCTPCFLCLQEQEKMQAAIKRYTFMQEVPGVPETFSAKIIAQLENELQQLPSLSYTERLAARCRADVRKFVDAWIDSLKLRPFTWTVSAGFFFLSFSALLMNEFYLQPSGSYLAEPQTPAFEMASRKESFSKTVKQFEETALAGADREFDGSDFIVIAELDNESAPLPTLQNRDPMQDYVYSHVVEAYQDRLSEDAMLIGYVQKAHFLQ
;
A
#
# COMPACT_ATOMS: atom_id res chain seq x y z
N MET A 1 -4.70 11.77 26.38
CA MET A 1 -5.87 11.52 25.51
C MET A 1 -6.67 10.39 26.10
N ASN A 2 -8.00 10.48 26.06
CA ASN A 2 -8.88 9.42 26.55
C ASN A 2 -8.90 8.27 25.54
N CYS A 3 -9.16 7.05 26.00
CA CYS A 3 -9.23 5.86 25.13
C CYS A 3 -10.24 6.03 23.99
N ASP A 4 -11.34 6.78 24.20
CA ASP A 4 -12.34 7.05 23.17
C ASP A 4 -11.78 7.80 21.95
N ALA A 5 -10.85 8.75 22.18
CA ALA A 5 -10.19 9.45 21.09
C ALA A 5 -9.32 8.48 20.26
N TYR A 6 -8.65 7.55 20.93
CA TYR A 6 -7.85 6.54 20.24
C TYR A 6 -8.68 5.53 19.46
N ARG A 7 -9.94 5.25 19.85
CA ARG A 7 -10.83 4.37 19.06
C ARG A 7 -11.09 4.92 17.66
N ILE A 8 -11.21 6.24 17.52
CA ILE A 8 -11.34 6.91 16.21
C ILE A 8 -10.03 6.81 15.41
N LEU A 9 -8.88 6.93 16.08
CA LEU A 9 -7.57 6.79 15.43
C LEU A 9 -7.31 5.35 14.99
N ILE A 10 -7.82 4.33 15.70
CA ILE A 10 -7.69 2.92 15.32
C ILE A 10 -8.44 2.65 14.01
N SER A 11 -9.66 3.16 13.83
CA SER A 11 -10.36 2.97 12.54
C SER A 11 -9.62 3.64 11.39
N ALA A 12 -9.21 4.91 11.56
CA ALA A 12 -8.42 5.62 10.56
C ALA A 12 -7.07 4.95 10.26
N TYR A 13 -6.45 4.30 11.25
CA TYR A 13 -5.24 3.51 11.08
C TYR A 13 -5.46 2.27 10.20
N ILE A 14 -6.57 1.56 10.41
CA ILE A 14 -6.93 0.36 9.63
C ILE A 14 -7.25 0.72 8.17
N ASP A 15 -7.82 1.90 7.93
CA ASP A 15 -8.13 2.40 6.60
C ASP A 15 -6.90 3.03 5.90
N GLY A 16 -5.80 3.23 6.62
CA GLY A 16 -4.57 3.84 6.09
C GLY A 16 -4.65 5.36 5.91
N GLU A 17 -5.63 6.01 6.52
CA GLU A 17 -5.87 7.46 6.43
C GLU A 17 -5.14 8.27 7.52
N LEU A 18 -4.44 7.58 8.42
CA LEU A 18 -3.80 8.20 9.57
C LEU A 18 -2.45 8.85 9.19
N SER A 19 -2.20 10.08 9.68
CA SER A 19 -0.91 10.74 9.51
C SER A 19 0.23 10.01 10.24
N ASP A 20 1.47 10.13 9.76
CA ASP A 20 2.62 9.46 10.38
C ASP A 20 2.81 9.85 11.86
N SER A 21 2.57 11.12 12.21
CA SER A 21 2.64 11.59 13.60
C SER A 21 1.57 10.94 14.48
N ASP A 22 0.33 10.86 14.00
CA ASP A 22 -0.77 10.27 14.76
C ASP A 22 -0.61 8.76 14.87
N ALA A 23 -0.08 8.11 13.84
CA ALA A 23 0.25 6.68 13.86
C ALA A 23 1.33 6.37 14.92
N GLN A 24 2.34 7.22 15.08
CA GLN A 24 3.33 7.08 16.15
C GLN A 24 2.69 7.24 17.54
N HIS A 25 1.81 8.24 17.72
CA HIS A 25 1.09 8.44 18.97
C HIS A 25 0.15 7.27 19.31
N LEU A 26 -0.55 6.72 18.32
CA LEU A 26 -1.40 5.54 18.48
C LEU A 26 -0.57 4.32 18.87
N LYS A 27 0.54 4.05 18.17
CA LYS A 27 1.45 2.93 18.49
C LYS A 27 1.98 3.02 19.93
N ALA A 28 2.38 4.21 20.37
CA ALA A 28 2.81 4.43 21.74
C ALA A 28 1.68 4.21 22.76
N HIS A 29 0.43 4.53 22.42
CA HIS A 29 -0.71 4.24 23.29
C HIS A 29 -0.99 2.74 23.37
N LEU A 30 -0.98 2.04 22.23
CA LEU A 30 -1.28 0.61 22.14
C LEU A 30 -0.32 -0.27 22.95
N THR A 31 0.94 0.14 23.13
CA THR A 31 1.89 -0.59 23.99
C THR A 31 1.56 -0.47 25.47
N SER A 32 0.88 0.60 25.88
CA SER A 32 0.52 0.88 27.28
C SER A 32 -0.92 0.52 27.64
N CYS A 33 -1.79 0.37 26.65
CA CYS A 33 -3.24 0.26 26.83
C CYS A 33 -3.79 -1.02 26.20
N THR A 34 -3.86 -2.09 27.01
CA THR A 34 -4.44 -3.39 26.62
C THR A 34 -5.85 -3.31 26.01
N PRO A 35 -6.83 -2.53 26.52
CA PRO A 35 -8.17 -2.51 25.92
C PRO A 35 -8.17 -1.93 24.50
N CYS A 36 -7.37 -0.89 24.24
CA CYS A 36 -7.25 -0.34 22.89
C CYS A 36 -6.54 -1.31 21.93
N PHE A 37 -5.57 -2.07 22.43
CA PHE A 37 -4.92 -3.14 21.64
C PHE A 37 -5.89 -4.25 21.26
N LEU A 38 -6.74 -4.71 22.19
CA LEU A 38 -7.78 -5.70 21.89
C LEU A 38 -8.80 -5.16 20.89
N CYS A 39 -9.19 -3.89 21.01
CA CYS A 39 -10.08 -3.22 20.05
C CYS A 39 -9.49 -3.20 18.63
N LEU A 40 -8.19 -2.93 18.48
CA LEU A 40 -7.49 -3.01 17.19
C LEU A 40 -7.56 -4.43 16.61
N GLN A 41 -7.21 -5.45 17.40
CA GLN A 41 -7.26 -6.84 16.94
C GLN A 41 -8.66 -7.28 16.50
N GLU A 42 -9.70 -6.83 17.21
CA GLU A 42 -11.08 -7.16 16.87
C GLU A 42 -11.49 -6.53 15.53
N GLN A 43 -11.14 -5.26 15.31
CA GLN A 43 -11.42 -4.59 14.04
C GLN A 43 -10.63 -5.19 12.87
N GLU A 44 -9.37 -5.59 13.07
CA GLU A 44 -8.58 -6.30 12.06
C GLU A 44 -9.20 -7.66 11.70
N LYS A 45 -9.70 -8.40 12.69
CA LYS A 45 -10.42 -9.66 12.46
C LYS A 45 -11.70 -9.44 11.64
N MET A 46 -12.48 -8.40 11.98
CA MET A 46 -13.67 -8.03 11.21
C MET A 46 -13.31 -7.63 9.77
N GLN A 47 -12.28 -6.81 9.57
CA GLN A 47 -11.83 -6.40 8.23
C GLN A 47 -11.36 -7.61 7.41
N ALA A 48 -10.63 -8.54 8.03
CA ALA A 48 -10.22 -9.79 7.38
C ALA A 48 -11.41 -10.68 7.00
N ALA A 49 -12.43 -10.76 7.85
CA ALA A 49 -13.67 -11.48 7.55
C ALA A 49 -14.40 -10.85 6.36
N ILE A 50 -14.58 -9.52 6.35
CA ILE A 50 -15.19 -8.79 5.23
C ILE A 50 -14.43 -9.05 3.93
N LYS A 51 -13.10 -8.92 3.94
CA LYS A 51 -12.24 -9.19 2.77
C LYS A 51 -12.44 -10.61 2.21
N ARG A 52 -12.59 -11.61 3.08
CA ARG A 52 -12.90 -12.99 2.67
C ARG A 52 -14.28 -13.10 2.03
N TYR A 53 -15.29 -12.46 2.61
CA TYR A 53 -16.64 -12.45 2.04
C TYR A 53 -16.69 -11.74 0.68
N THR A 54 -16.00 -10.61 0.53
CA THR A 54 -15.91 -9.89 -0.76
C THR A 54 -15.27 -10.76 -1.84
N PHE A 55 -14.34 -11.65 -1.48
CA PHE A 55 -13.74 -12.60 -2.41
C PHE A 55 -14.69 -13.75 -2.81
N MET A 56 -15.57 -14.19 -1.90
CA MET A 56 -16.53 -15.26 -2.17
C MET A 56 -17.77 -14.78 -2.91
N GLN A 57 -18.10 -13.50 -2.81
CA GLN A 57 -19.18 -12.92 -3.58
C GLN A 57 -18.76 -12.92 -5.05
N GLU A 58 -19.60 -13.47 -5.93
CA GLU A 58 -19.42 -13.35 -7.38
C GLU A 58 -19.37 -11.86 -7.71
N VAL A 59 -18.16 -11.35 -7.93
CA VAL A 59 -17.93 -9.97 -8.32
C VAL A 59 -18.78 -9.75 -9.58
N PRO A 60 -19.69 -8.76 -9.61
CA PRO A 60 -20.44 -8.48 -10.82
C PRO A 60 -19.43 -8.35 -11.96
N GLY A 61 -19.60 -9.20 -12.98
CA GLY A 61 -18.61 -9.37 -14.03
C GLY A 61 -18.21 -8.01 -14.57
N VAL A 62 -16.93 -7.66 -14.41
CA VAL A 62 -16.40 -6.42 -14.95
C VAL A 62 -16.70 -6.43 -16.45
N PRO A 63 -17.36 -5.40 -17.02
CA PRO A 63 -17.69 -5.39 -18.43
C PRO A 63 -16.43 -5.67 -19.26
N GLU A 64 -16.51 -6.57 -20.25
CA GLU A 64 -15.35 -6.99 -21.07
C GLU A 64 -14.65 -5.81 -21.75
N THR A 65 -15.36 -4.70 -21.96
CA THR A 65 -14.85 -3.48 -22.57
C THR A 65 -14.16 -2.52 -21.59
N PHE A 66 -14.26 -2.74 -20.27
CA PHE A 66 -13.72 -1.83 -19.26
C PHE A 66 -12.20 -1.75 -19.32
N SER A 67 -11.52 -2.90 -19.37
CA SER A 67 -10.06 -2.98 -19.48
C SER A 67 -9.57 -2.34 -20.78
N ALA A 68 -10.20 -2.66 -21.91
CA ALA A 68 -9.88 -2.07 -23.21
C ALA A 68 -10.06 -0.54 -23.21
N LYS A 69 -11.13 -0.03 -22.58
CA LYS A 69 -11.38 1.40 -22.47
C LYS A 69 -10.34 2.11 -21.60
N ILE A 70 -9.92 1.50 -20.48
CA ILE A 70 -8.85 2.05 -19.63
C ILE A 70 -7.52 2.08 -20.38
N ILE A 71 -7.17 1.01 -21.09
CA ILE A 71 -5.92 0.95 -21.88
C ILE A 71 -5.94 2.02 -22.98
N ALA A 72 -7.03 2.13 -23.74
CA ALA A 72 -7.16 3.14 -24.78
C ALA A 72 -7.11 4.57 -24.22
N GLN A 73 -7.66 4.80 -23.02
CA GLN A 73 -7.59 6.10 -22.36
C GLN A 73 -6.19 6.43 -21.86
N LEU A 74 -5.48 5.47 -21.26
CA LEU A 74 -4.06 5.60 -20.89
C LEU A 74 -3.17 5.87 -22.10
N GLU A 75 -3.38 5.18 -23.23
CA GLU A 75 -2.66 5.43 -24.47
C GLU A 75 -2.93 6.82 -25.02
N ASN A 76 -4.17 7.30 -24.97
CA ASN A 76 -4.52 8.65 -25.40
C ASN A 76 -3.86 9.71 -24.51
N GLU A 77 -3.87 9.54 -23.19
CA GLU A 77 -3.13 10.42 -22.27
C GLU A 77 -1.62 10.42 -22.55
N LEU A 78 -1.05 9.25 -22.84
CA LEU A 78 0.36 9.12 -23.21
C LEU A 78 0.69 9.79 -24.55
N GLN A 79 -0.23 9.78 -25.52
CA GLN A 79 -0.10 10.45 -26.81
C GLN A 79 -0.31 11.97 -26.73
N GLN A 80 -1.17 12.44 -25.81
CA GLN A 80 -1.39 13.86 -25.55
C GLN A 80 -0.25 14.51 -24.77
N LEU A 81 0.58 13.72 -24.07
CA LEU A 81 1.80 14.25 -23.48
C LEU A 81 2.71 14.76 -24.63
N PRO A 82 3.10 16.04 -24.62
CA PRO A 82 4.04 16.55 -25.61
C PRO A 82 5.27 15.65 -25.61
N SER A 83 5.78 15.33 -26.80
CA SER A 83 6.98 14.51 -27.02
C SER A 83 8.24 15.26 -26.56
N LEU A 84 8.22 15.78 -25.33
CA LEU A 84 9.39 16.20 -24.62
C LEU A 84 10.25 14.96 -24.42
N SER A 85 11.51 15.10 -24.76
CA SER A 85 12.52 14.09 -24.51
C SER A 85 12.47 13.67 -23.03
N TYR A 86 12.80 12.41 -22.76
CA TYR A 86 12.83 11.88 -21.39
C TYR A 86 13.61 12.78 -20.43
N THR A 87 14.68 13.43 -20.93
CA THR A 87 15.51 14.39 -20.20
C THR A 87 14.78 15.70 -19.88
N GLU A 88 13.98 16.24 -20.81
CA GLU A 88 13.15 17.43 -20.56
C GLU A 88 12.04 17.17 -19.55
N ARG A 89 11.43 15.97 -19.57
CA ARG A 89 10.43 15.57 -18.58
C ARG A 89 11.03 15.44 -17.17
N LEU A 90 12.21 14.83 -17.06
CA LEU A 90 12.94 14.77 -15.80
C LEU A 90 13.34 16.16 -15.31
N ALA A 91 13.84 17.03 -16.19
CA ALA A 91 14.20 18.40 -15.84
C ALA A 91 12.98 19.24 -15.43
N ALA A 92 11.81 19.04 -16.05
CA ALA A 92 10.57 19.69 -15.66
C ALA A 92 10.07 19.19 -14.30
N ARG A 93 10.10 17.87 -14.06
CA ARG A 93 9.69 17.27 -12.79
C ARG A 93 10.63 17.66 -11.65
N CYS A 94 11.94 17.61 -11.84
CA CYS A 94 12.91 18.14 -10.88
C CYS A 94 12.69 19.62 -10.58
N ARG A 95 12.42 20.46 -11.59
CA ARG A 95 12.12 21.88 -11.36
C ARG A 95 10.85 22.08 -10.54
N ALA A 96 9.81 21.30 -10.78
CA ALA A 96 8.56 21.38 -10.03
C ALA A 96 8.74 20.91 -8.58
N ASP A 97 9.42 19.78 -8.37
CA ASP A 97 9.64 19.21 -7.05
C ASP A 97 10.59 20.08 -6.21
N VAL A 98 11.66 20.61 -6.83
CA VAL A 98 12.55 21.59 -6.18
C VAL A 98 11.78 22.85 -5.79
N ARG A 99 10.89 23.35 -6.65
CA ARG A 99 10.09 24.54 -6.33
C ARG A 99 9.15 24.28 -5.15
N LYS A 100 8.44 23.15 -5.12
CA LYS A 100 7.59 22.74 -3.99
C LYS A 100 8.38 22.59 -2.70
N PHE A 101 9.57 22.01 -2.76
CA PHE A 101 10.46 21.90 -1.61
C PHE A 101 10.88 23.27 -1.10
N VAL A 102 11.28 24.18 -1.99
CA VAL A 102 11.65 25.55 -1.64
C VAL A 102 10.46 26.30 -1.01
N ASP A 103 9.26 26.18 -1.58
CA ASP A 103 8.07 26.83 -1.04
C ASP A 103 7.72 26.29 0.36
N ALA A 104 7.71 24.96 0.54
CA ALA A 104 7.50 24.33 1.85
C ALA A 104 8.58 24.70 2.87
N TRP A 105 9.83 24.84 2.41
CA TRP A 105 10.94 25.28 3.24
C TRP A 105 10.80 26.75 3.65
N ILE A 106 10.40 27.64 2.74
CA ILE A 106 10.08 29.05 3.03
C ILE A 106 8.94 29.16 4.04
N ASP A 107 7.90 28.33 3.91
CA ASP A 107 6.78 28.37 4.84
C ASP A 107 7.15 27.80 6.23
N SER A 108 8.04 26.80 6.27
CA SER A 108 8.63 26.32 7.53
C SER A 108 9.48 27.40 8.22
N LEU A 109 10.23 28.20 7.46
CA LEU A 109 11.01 29.33 7.99
C LEU A 109 10.15 30.38 8.71
N LYS A 110 8.93 30.63 8.22
CA LYS A 110 8.01 31.60 8.84
C LYS A 110 7.48 31.14 10.19
N LEU A 111 7.37 29.83 10.41
CA LEU A 111 6.76 29.27 11.61
C LEU A 111 7.73 29.16 12.79
N ARG A 112 9.04 28.98 12.55
CA ARG A 112 10.03 28.74 13.62
C ARG A 112 11.43 29.30 13.29
N PRO A 113 11.69 30.60 13.53
CA PRO A 113 12.94 31.26 13.13
C PRO A 113 14.21 30.76 13.86
N PHE A 114 14.08 30.18 15.08
CA PHE A 114 15.24 29.83 15.91
C PHE A 114 15.71 28.37 15.76
N THR A 115 14.87 27.42 15.34
CA THR A 115 15.29 26.01 15.16
C THR A 115 16.11 25.81 13.88
N TRP A 116 16.06 26.77 12.96
CA TRP A 116 16.62 26.61 11.62
C TRP A 116 18.12 26.92 11.53
N THR A 117 18.67 27.73 12.45
CA THR A 117 20.10 28.07 12.46
C THR A 117 21.00 26.84 12.66
N VAL A 118 20.55 25.88 13.46
CA VAL A 118 21.28 24.63 13.72
C VAL A 118 21.22 23.70 12.50
N SER A 119 20.05 23.55 11.87
CA SER A 119 19.87 22.68 10.70
C SER A 119 20.55 23.23 9.44
N ALA A 120 20.47 24.54 9.20
CA ALA A 120 21.16 25.20 8.10
C ALA A 120 22.68 25.05 8.22
N GLY A 121 23.22 25.26 9.43
CA GLY A 121 24.65 25.06 9.69
C GLY A 121 25.11 23.63 9.36
N PHE A 122 24.33 22.62 9.73
CA PHE A 122 24.64 21.23 9.43
C PHE A 122 24.61 20.94 7.92
N PHE A 123 23.61 21.46 7.20
CA PHE A 123 23.50 21.30 5.75
C PHE A 123 24.67 21.95 5.00
N PHE A 124 25.07 23.18 5.38
CA PHE A 124 26.22 23.85 4.78
C PHE A 124 27.53 23.11 5.06
N LEU A 125 27.71 22.57 6.27
CA LEU A 125 28.87 21.76 6.60
C LEU A 125 28.91 20.47 5.77
N SER A 126 27.81 19.72 5.66
CA SER A 126 27.75 18.50 4.85
C SER A 126 27.94 18.78 3.35
N PHE A 127 27.34 19.85 2.83
CA PHE A 127 27.50 20.24 1.42
C PHE A 127 28.93 20.69 1.12
N SER A 128 29.54 21.45 2.03
CA SER A 128 30.96 21.83 1.90
C SER A 128 31.89 20.62 1.94
N ALA A 129 31.60 19.61 2.78
CA ALA A 129 32.36 18.37 2.83
C ALA A 129 32.23 17.56 1.53
N LEU A 130 31.05 17.52 0.90
CA LEU A 130 30.85 16.87 -0.39
C LEU A 130 31.61 17.58 -1.52
N LEU A 131 31.55 18.91 -1.58
CA LEU A 131 32.32 19.68 -2.54
C LEU A 131 33.82 19.49 -2.33
N MET A 132 34.29 19.56 -1.07
CA MET A 132 35.70 19.31 -0.76
C MET A 132 36.11 17.89 -1.14
N ASN A 133 35.26 16.88 -0.94
CA ASN A 133 35.57 15.50 -1.35
C ASN A 133 35.69 15.37 -2.88
N GLU A 134 34.83 16.04 -3.64
CA GLU A 134 34.85 16.02 -5.11
C GLU A 134 36.07 16.76 -5.68
N PHE A 135 36.47 17.88 -5.06
CA PHE A 135 37.65 18.66 -5.48
C PHE A 135 38.99 18.09 -4.97
N TYR A 136 39.02 17.43 -3.81
CA TYR A 136 40.28 16.89 -3.24
C TYR A 136 40.57 15.44 -3.65
N LEU A 137 39.57 14.66 -4.07
CA LEU A 137 39.81 13.30 -4.61
C LEU A 137 40.02 13.29 -6.13
N GLN A 138 40.28 14.43 -6.78
CA GLN A 138 40.76 14.40 -8.15
C GLN A 138 42.19 13.84 -8.12
N PRO A 139 42.45 12.61 -8.61
CA PRO A 139 43.78 12.04 -8.54
C PRO A 139 44.70 12.85 -9.43
N SER A 140 45.57 13.65 -8.82
CA SER A 140 46.76 14.21 -9.46
C SER A 140 47.73 13.05 -9.73
N GLY A 141 47.38 12.20 -10.69
CA GLY A 141 48.08 10.96 -11.01
C GLY A 141 48.26 10.82 -12.51
N SER A 142 49.52 10.99 -12.93
CA SER A 142 50.13 10.48 -14.17
C SER A 142 49.65 11.06 -15.52
N TYR A 143 50.21 12.21 -15.86
CA TYR A 143 50.82 12.35 -17.19
C TYR A 143 52.10 11.50 -17.24
N LEU A 144 52.37 10.90 -18.40
CA LEU A 144 53.51 10.02 -18.76
C LEU A 144 53.27 8.51 -18.60
N ALA A 145 52.63 7.92 -19.61
CA ALA A 145 53.15 6.74 -20.30
C ALA A 145 52.34 6.51 -21.57
N GLU A 146 52.94 6.86 -22.71
CA GLU A 146 52.52 6.49 -24.05
C GLU A 146 52.80 4.98 -24.27
N PRO A 147 51.78 4.13 -24.53
CA PRO A 147 52.00 2.79 -25.02
C PRO A 147 51.82 2.78 -26.54
N GLN A 148 52.91 2.43 -27.22
CA GLN A 148 52.92 2.10 -28.63
C GLN A 148 51.85 1.06 -28.96
N THR A 149 51.08 1.33 -30.00
CA THR A 149 50.21 0.39 -30.70
C THR A 149 51.02 -0.71 -31.39
N PRO A 150 50.75 -2.01 -31.13
CA PRO A 150 50.88 -3.01 -32.16
C PRO A 150 49.53 -3.20 -32.84
N ALA A 151 49.54 -3.04 -34.16
CA ALA A 151 48.44 -3.46 -35.03
C ALA A 151 48.20 -4.96 -34.82
N PHE A 152 47.03 -5.33 -34.29
CA PHE A 152 46.55 -6.70 -34.23
C PHE A 152 45.12 -6.77 -34.78
N GLU A 153 45.06 -7.02 -36.09
CA GLU A 153 44.13 -7.90 -36.78
C GLU A 153 42.73 -8.10 -36.15
N MET A 154 41.80 -7.24 -36.54
CA MET A 154 40.36 -7.46 -36.39
C MET A 154 39.86 -8.41 -37.49
N ALA A 155 39.91 -9.71 -37.24
CA ALA A 155 39.01 -10.67 -37.87
C ALA A 155 38.80 -11.86 -36.93
N SER A 156 37.55 -12.26 -36.71
CA SER A 156 37.14 -13.44 -35.93
C SER A 156 36.85 -13.24 -34.44
N ARG A 157 35.83 -12.40 -34.13
CA ARG A 157 35.14 -12.43 -32.84
C ARG A 157 33.66 -12.06 -32.97
N LYS A 158 32.94 -12.73 -33.87
CA LYS A 158 31.47 -12.61 -33.99
C LYS A 158 30.70 -13.92 -33.84
N GLU A 159 31.36 -15.07 -33.69
CA GLU A 159 30.63 -16.36 -33.68
C GLU A 159 30.51 -17.04 -32.30
N SER A 160 31.31 -16.67 -31.29
CA SER A 160 31.27 -17.39 -29.99
C SER A 160 30.25 -16.89 -28.99
N PHE A 161 29.62 -15.72 -29.19
CA PHE A 161 28.66 -15.18 -28.20
C PHE A 161 27.22 -15.71 -28.37
N SER A 162 26.91 -16.37 -29.49
CA SER A 162 25.59 -16.97 -29.75
C SER A 162 25.40 -18.33 -29.06
N LYS A 163 26.50 -19.04 -28.73
CA LYS A 163 26.43 -20.37 -28.10
C LYS A 163 26.25 -20.36 -26.58
N THR A 164 26.66 -19.31 -25.89
CA THR A 164 26.60 -19.27 -24.42
C THR A 164 25.23 -18.84 -23.88
N VAL A 165 24.40 -18.15 -24.68
CA VAL A 165 23.06 -17.72 -24.25
C VAL A 165 22.03 -18.85 -24.34
N LYS A 166 22.20 -19.81 -25.27
CA LYS A 166 21.29 -20.96 -25.38
C LYS A 166 21.48 -22.04 -24.31
N GLN A 167 22.59 -22.03 -23.58
CA GLN A 167 22.86 -23.05 -22.55
C GLN A 167 22.31 -22.69 -21.17
N PHE A 168 21.92 -21.43 -20.94
CA PHE A 168 21.35 -20.99 -19.65
C PHE A 168 19.81 -21.05 -19.62
N GLU A 169 19.15 -21.21 -20.77
CA GLU A 169 17.68 -21.26 -20.85
C GLU A 169 17.11 -22.68 -20.70
N GLU A 170 17.93 -23.72 -20.87
CA GLU A 170 17.50 -25.12 -20.81
C GLU A 170 17.68 -25.78 -19.43
N THR A 171 18.28 -25.08 -18.46
CA THR A 171 18.46 -25.60 -17.08
C THR A 171 17.42 -25.08 -16.08
N ALA A 172 16.48 -24.23 -16.51
CA ALA A 172 15.43 -23.69 -15.64
C ALA A 172 14.12 -24.49 -15.66
N LEU A 173 14.03 -25.56 -16.46
CA LEU A 173 12.78 -26.32 -16.68
C LEU A 173 12.83 -27.79 -16.24
N ALA A 174 13.58 -28.11 -15.17
CA ALA A 174 13.74 -29.49 -14.70
C ALA A 174 13.58 -29.66 -13.17
N GLY A 175 12.79 -28.81 -12.50
CA GLY A 175 12.71 -28.82 -11.03
C GLY A 175 11.35 -28.49 -10.40
N ALA A 176 10.25 -28.67 -11.13
CA ALA A 176 8.90 -28.33 -10.64
C ALA A 176 7.94 -29.53 -10.57
N ASP A 177 8.45 -30.72 -10.23
CA ASP A 177 7.62 -31.85 -9.78
C ASP A 177 7.99 -32.14 -8.32
N ARG A 178 7.54 -31.29 -7.41
CA ARG A 178 7.42 -31.62 -5.99
C ARG A 178 5.95 -31.82 -5.68
N GLU A 179 5.57 -33.08 -5.73
CA GLU A 179 4.35 -33.64 -5.18
C GLU A 179 4.17 -33.11 -3.74
N PHE A 180 3.24 -32.18 -3.59
CA PHE A 180 2.88 -31.56 -2.32
C PHE A 180 1.91 -32.52 -1.62
N ASP A 181 2.45 -33.39 -0.76
CA ASP A 181 1.67 -34.26 0.11
C ASP A 181 0.84 -33.39 1.06
N GLY A 182 -0.49 -33.40 0.87
CA GLY A 182 -1.46 -32.58 1.58
C GLY A 182 -1.76 -33.08 3.00
N SER A 183 -0.74 -33.47 3.76
CA SER A 183 -0.87 -34.09 5.07
C SER A 183 -0.54 -33.18 6.27
N ASP A 184 -0.15 -31.92 6.05
CA ASP A 184 0.00 -30.92 7.12
C ASP A 184 -1.25 -30.03 7.25
N PHE A 185 -2.37 -30.65 7.65
CA PHE A 185 -3.46 -29.92 8.29
C PHE A 185 -3.25 -29.95 9.80
N ILE A 186 -3.14 -28.78 10.41
CA ILE A 186 -3.21 -28.62 11.87
C ILE A 186 -4.60 -29.08 12.31
N VAL A 187 -4.66 -30.26 12.93
CA VAL A 187 -5.82 -30.74 13.68
C VAL A 187 -5.97 -29.83 14.90
N ILE A 188 -6.87 -28.85 14.80
CA ILE A 188 -7.40 -28.18 15.99
C ILE A 188 -8.37 -29.17 16.62
N ALA A 189 -8.06 -29.56 17.85
CA ALA A 189 -8.74 -30.57 18.65
C ALA A 189 -10.26 -30.65 18.42
N GLU A 190 -10.72 -31.87 18.11
CA GLU A 190 -12.09 -32.32 18.32
C GLU A 190 -12.47 -32.07 19.79
N LEU A 191 -13.35 -31.11 20.01
CA LEU A 191 -14.10 -30.98 21.25
C LEU A 191 -15.37 -31.81 21.09
N ASP A 192 -15.44 -32.91 21.84
CA ASP A 192 -16.59 -33.77 21.98
C ASP A 192 -17.84 -32.93 22.29
N ASN A 193 -18.71 -32.80 21.30
CA ASN A 193 -19.96 -32.07 21.38
C ASN A 193 -21.04 -33.05 21.88
N GLU A 194 -21.02 -33.33 23.19
CA GLU A 194 -22.15 -33.97 23.86
C GLU A 194 -23.40 -33.12 23.65
N SER A 195 -24.31 -33.68 22.85
CA SER A 195 -25.53 -33.03 22.40
C SER A 195 -26.50 -32.87 23.57
N ALA A 196 -26.53 -31.69 24.18
CA ALA A 196 -27.62 -31.30 25.06
C ALA A 196 -28.90 -31.09 24.22
N PRO A 197 -30.06 -31.63 24.63
CA PRO A 197 -31.30 -31.45 23.88
C PRO A 197 -31.73 -29.98 23.88
N LEU A 198 -31.93 -29.43 22.67
CA LEU A 198 -32.43 -28.09 22.43
C LEU A 198 -33.80 -27.90 23.12
N PRO A 199 -34.02 -26.77 23.82
CA PRO A 199 -35.35 -26.44 24.33
C PRO A 199 -36.30 -26.20 23.16
N THR A 200 -37.47 -26.80 23.27
CA THR A 200 -38.57 -26.69 22.31
C THR A 200 -38.99 -25.22 22.21
N LEU A 201 -38.73 -24.60 21.05
CA LEU A 201 -39.14 -23.24 20.73
C LEU A 201 -40.68 -23.19 20.66
N GLN A 202 -41.28 -22.71 21.76
CA GLN A 202 -42.68 -22.29 21.76
C GLN A 202 -42.84 -21.12 20.80
N ASN A 203 -43.75 -21.31 19.86
CA ASN A 203 -44.28 -20.37 18.90
C ASN A 203 -44.67 -19.04 19.57
N ARG A 204 -43.73 -18.08 19.58
CA ARG A 204 -43.98 -16.68 19.95
C ARG A 204 -43.68 -15.81 18.74
N ASP A 205 -44.67 -15.00 18.39
CA ASP A 205 -44.65 -14.04 17.31
C ASP A 205 -43.42 -13.11 17.46
N PRO A 206 -42.43 -13.15 16.56
CA PRO A 206 -41.14 -12.51 16.78
C PRO A 206 -41.15 -10.99 16.60
N MET A 207 -42.28 -10.34 16.34
CA MET A 207 -42.29 -8.94 15.87
C MET A 207 -42.67 -7.85 16.88
N GLN A 208 -43.03 -8.16 18.13
CA GLN A 208 -43.64 -7.14 19.00
C GLN A 208 -42.67 -6.20 19.75
N ASP A 209 -41.36 -6.49 19.81
CA ASP A 209 -40.41 -5.70 20.61
C ASP A 209 -39.40 -4.86 19.80
N TYR A 210 -39.61 -4.70 18.49
CA TYR A 210 -38.74 -3.86 17.66
C TYR A 210 -39.23 -2.42 17.59
N VAL A 211 -38.48 -1.50 18.21
CA VAL A 211 -38.67 -0.05 18.03
C VAL A 211 -38.00 0.36 16.71
N TYR A 212 -38.80 0.66 15.69
CA TYR A 212 -38.32 1.21 14.42
C TYR A 212 -37.85 2.66 14.63
N SER A 213 -36.54 2.90 14.78
CA SER A 213 -35.97 4.25 14.67
C SER A 213 -35.72 4.57 13.20
N HIS A 214 -36.52 5.46 12.62
CA HIS A 214 -36.39 5.91 11.24
C HIS A 214 -35.09 6.68 10.98
N VAL A 215 -34.31 6.23 9.99
CA VAL A 215 -33.70 7.09 8.96
C VAL A 215 -33.79 6.32 7.65
N VAL A 216 -34.57 6.84 6.69
CA VAL A 216 -34.73 6.28 5.35
C VAL A 216 -34.01 7.21 4.39
N GLU A 217 -32.80 6.86 3.98
CA GLU A 217 -32.18 7.46 2.79
C GLU A 217 -32.38 6.52 1.62
N ALA A 218 -33.31 6.86 0.75
CA ALA A 218 -33.51 6.17 -0.52
C ALA A 218 -32.49 6.71 -1.53
N TYR A 219 -31.48 5.92 -1.87
CA TYR A 219 -30.63 6.21 -3.03
C TYR A 219 -31.41 5.86 -4.29
N GLN A 220 -31.87 6.89 -5.00
CA GLN A 220 -32.50 6.77 -6.30
C GLN A 220 -31.46 7.15 -7.36
N ASP A 221 -30.67 6.18 -7.80
CA ASP A 221 -29.91 6.33 -9.04
C ASP A 221 -30.66 5.64 -10.19
N ARG A 222 -30.53 6.22 -11.37
CA ARG A 222 -31.46 6.12 -12.50
C ARG A 222 -31.93 4.70 -12.89
N LEU A 223 -33.26 4.57 -13.01
CA LEU A 223 -34.01 3.81 -14.03
C LEU A 223 -33.65 2.33 -14.26
N SER A 224 -33.93 1.45 -13.29
CA SER A 224 -34.62 0.15 -13.55
C SER A 224 -35.02 -0.52 -12.22
N GLU A 225 -36.33 -0.46 -11.94
CA GLU A 225 -37.23 -1.28 -11.11
C GLU A 225 -36.86 -1.97 -9.78
N ASP A 226 -35.63 -1.97 -9.26
CA ASP A 226 -35.37 -2.59 -7.95
C ASP A 226 -34.86 -1.60 -6.90
N ALA A 227 -35.77 -1.12 -6.05
CA ALA A 227 -35.43 -0.37 -4.85
C ALA A 227 -34.96 -1.33 -3.75
N MET A 228 -33.66 -1.31 -3.42
CA MET A 228 -33.11 -2.09 -2.32
C MET A 228 -33.23 -1.31 -1.01
N LEU A 229 -34.07 -1.78 -0.09
CA LEU A 229 -34.19 -1.26 1.27
C LEU A 229 -33.17 -1.96 2.17
N ILE A 230 -32.11 -1.26 2.57
CA ILE A 230 -31.17 -1.74 3.58
C ILE A 230 -31.58 -1.13 4.92
N GLY A 231 -32.17 -1.95 5.80
CA GLY A 231 -32.47 -1.58 7.18
C GLY A 231 -31.51 -2.28 8.14
N TYR A 232 -30.90 -1.53 9.06
CA TYR A 232 -30.11 -2.09 10.15
C TYR A 232 -31.01 -2.31 11.37
N VAL A 233 -31.05 -3.55 11.87
CA VAL A 233 -31.76 -3.88 13.12
C VAL A 233 -30.75 -3.87 14.25
N GLN A 234 -30.81 -2.87 15.12
CA GLN A 234 -29.98 -2.84 16.32
C GLN A 234 -30.73 -3.51 17.48
N LYS A 235 -30.12 -4.53 18.07
CA LYS A 235 -30.72 -5.26 19.20
C LYS A 235 -30.64 -4.39 20.44
N ALA A 236 -31.78 -3.95 20.97
CA ALA A 236 -31.81 -3.19 22.21
C ALA A 236 -31.40 -4.10 23.38
N HIS A 237 -30.23 -3.83 23.97
CA HIS A 237 -29.86 -4.40 25.25
C HIS A 237 -30.60 -3.66 26.35
N PHE A 238 -31.70 -4.23 26.84
CA PHE A 238 -32.30 -3.80 28.10
C PHE A 238 -31.36 -4.24 29.24
N LEU A 239 -30.76 -3.25 29.92
CA LEU A 239 -30.11 -3.47 31.20
C LEU A 239 -31.22 -3.80 32.21
N GLN A 240 -31.22 -5.04 32.71
CA GLN A 240 -32.00 -5.48 33.87
C GLN A 240 -31.19 -5.26 35.14
#